data_AF-A0AB39VFT9-F1
#
_entry.id   AF-A0AB39VFT9-F1
#
_cell.length_a   1.000
_cell.length_b   1.000
_cell.length_c   1.000
_cell.angle_alpha   90.00
_cell.angle_beta   90.00
_cell.angle_gamma   90.00
#
_symmetry.space_group_name_H-M   'P 1'
#
loop_
_entity.id
_entity.type
_entity.pdbx_description
1 polymer ?
#
loop_
_entity_poly.entity_id
_entity_poly.type
_entity_poly.pdbx_seq_one_letter_code
_entity_poly.pdbx_strand_id
1 'polypeptide(L)' 'MKTLEIKGVPEGKIDDRLKDYFQMTNPTVAPYAKEKCVHVRVAVKGNRQKEDVLWGKVDKIINDIKDIYPQATEVK' A
#
# COMPACT_ATOMS: atom_id res chain seq x y z
N MET A 1 -2.65 10.88 1.48
CA MET A 1 -2.67 9.75 0.52
C MET A 1 -1.24 9.48 0.11
N LYS A 2 -0.82 8.22 0.14
CA LYS A 2 0.51 7.81 -0.33
C LYS A 2 0.35 6.77 -1.44
N THR A 3 1.21 6.82 -2.44
CA THR A 3 1.20 5.85 -3.52
C THR A 3 2.58 5.20 -3.60
N LEU A 4 2.62 3.89 -3.71
CA LEU A 4 3.82 3.10 -3.93
C LEU A 4 3.76 2.54 -5.34
N GLU A 5 4.89 2.48 -6.02
CA GLU A 5 5.07 1.89 -7.35
C GLU A 5 6.08 0.75 -7.22
N ILE A 6 5.67 -0.46 -7.57
CA ILE A 6 6.48 -1.67 -7.49
C ILE A 6 6.79 -2.12 -8.92
N LYS A 7 8.07 -2.16 -9.29
CA LYS A 7 8.51 -2.58 -10.64
C LYS A 7 9.02 -4.02 -10.63
N GLY A 8 8.69 -4.78 -11.68
CA GLY A 8 9.25 -6.13 -11.88
C GLY A 8 8.61 -7.24 -11.04
N VAL A 9 7.44 -7.00 -10.45
CA VAL A 9 6.67 -8.03 -9.73
C VAL A 9 5.32 -8.23 -10.44
N PRO A 10 4.91 -9.49 -10.70
CA PRO A 10 3.60 -9.76 -11.29
C PRO A 10 2.47 -9.42 -10.32
N GLU A 11 1.41 -8.79 -10.84
CA GLU A 11 0.25 -8.31 -10.09
C GLU A 11 -0.38 -9.37 -9.19
N GLY A 12 -0.51 -10.61 -9.67
CA GLY A 12 -1.09 -11.70 -8.87
C GLY A 12 -0.33 -12.03 -7.59
N LYS A 13 1.00 -11.81 -7.54
CA LYS A 13 1.78 -12.00 -6.29
C LYS A 13 1.57 -10.87 -5.30
N ILE A 14 1.27 -9.67 -5.80
CA ILE A 14 1.03 -8.50 -4.98
C ILE A 14 -0.41 -8.53 -4.45
N ASP A 15 -1.38 -8.86 -5.31
CA ASP A 15 -2.79 -8.98 -4.92
C ASP A 15 -2.99 -10.05 -3.84
N ASP A 16 -2.42 -11.24 -4.02
CA ASP A 16 -2.54 -12.35 -3.04
C ASP A 16 -1.95 -11.99 -1.67
N ARG A 17 -0.80 -11.31 -1.64
CA ARG A 17 -0.14 -10.86 -0.39
C ARG A 17 -0.79 -9.64 0.23
N LEU A 18 -1.25 -8.69 -0.57
CA LEU A 18 -1.90 -7.48 -0.07
C LEU A 18 -3.39 -7.70 0.26
N LYS A 19 -3.95 -8.87 -0.07
CA LYS A 19 -5.33 -9.26 0.20
C LYS A 19 -5.76 -9.08 1.64
N ASP A 20 -4.87 -9.42 2.57
CA ASP A 20 -5.07 -9.21 4.02
C ASP A 20 -5.16 -7.72 4.38
N TYR A 21 -4.34 -6.89 3.73
CA TYR A 21 -4.37 -5.45 3.89
C TYR A 21 -5.60 -4.82 3.22
N PHE A 22 -6.17 -5.43 2.16
CA PHE A 22 -7.44 -4.97 1.54
C PHE A 22 -8.66 -5.18 2.42
N GLN A 23 -8.62 -6.19 3.29
CA GLN A 23 -9.71 -6.42 4.23
C GLN A 23 -9.70 -5.43 5.41
N MET A 24 -8.65 -4.59 5.55
CA MET A 24 -8.66 -3.52 6.55
C MET A 24 -9.63 -2.40 6.15
N THR A 25 -10.62 -2.16 7.02
CA THR A 25 -11.59 -1.07 6.86
C THR A 25 -10.94 0.32 6.90
N ASN A 26 -9.76 0.43 7.55
CA ASN A 26 -8.98 1.67 7.61
C ASN A 26 -7.53 1.41 8.10
N PRO A 27 -6.47 1.82 7.37
CA PRO A 27 -6.45 2.53 6.08
C PRO A 27 -6.91 1.67 4.90
N THR A 28 -7.49 2.31 3.87
CA THR A 28 -7.83 1.68 2.60
C THR A 28 -6.58 1.56 1.73
N VAL A 29 -6.17 0.33 1.45
CA VAL A 29 -5.14 0.04 0.46
C VAL A 29 -5.85 -0.31 -0.85
N ALA A 30 -5.36 0.17 -1.98
CA ALA A 30 -5.94 -0.10 -3.30
C ALA A 30 -4.81 -0.24 -4.34
N PRO A 31 -4.45 -1.47 -4.74
CA PRO A 31 -3.47 -1.73 -5.75
C PRO A 31 -4.15 -1.63 -7.11
N TYR A 32 -3.37 -1.25 -8.10
CA TYR A 32 -3.74 -1.35 -9.49
C TYR A 32 -2.46 -1.59 -10.27
N ALA A 33 -2.46 -2.57 -11.17
CA ALA A 33 -1.36 -2.66 -12.11
C ALA A 33 -1.45 -1.60 -13.19
N LYS A 34 -0.26 -1.19 -13.64
CA LYS A 34 -0.05 -0.31 -14.77
C LYS A 34 1.18 -0.81 -15.51
N GLU A 35 1.09 -1.03 -16.83
CA GLU A 35 2.13 -1.58 -17.71
C GLU A 35 3.46 -2.00 -17.04
N LYS A 36 3.56 -3.30 -16.69
CA LYS A 36 4.73 -3.95 -16.06
C LYS A 36 5.11 -3.49 -14.64
N CYS A 37 4.27 -2.67 -14.02
CA CYS A 37 4.43 -2.15 -12.67
C CYS A 37 3.11 -2.29 -11.88
N VAL A 38 3.20 -2.33 -10.55
CA VAL A 38 2.02 -2.35 -9.68
C VAL A 38 2.06 -1.15 -8.78
N HIS A 39 1.00 -0.36 -8.81
CA HIS A 39 0.85 0.81 -7.97
C HIS A 39 -0.05 0.48 -6.80
N VAL A 40 0.39 0.74 -5.58
CA VAL A 40 -0.38 0.54 -4.36
C VAL A 40 -0.73 1.90 -3.79
N ARG A 41 -2.00 2.29 -3.86
CA ARG A 41 -2.50 3.53 -3.27
C ARG A 41 -2.99 3.26 -1.86
N VAL A 42 -2.45 3.97 -0.88
CA VAL A 42 -2.89 3.92 0.50
C VAL A 42 -3.60 5.23 0.85
N ALA A 43 -4.90 5.11 1.07
CA ALA A 43 -5.80 6.18 1.47
C ALA A 43 -6.30 5.93 2.89
N VAL A 44 -6.09 6.89 3.78
CA VAL A 44 -6.67 6.88 5.13
C VAL A 44 -8.00 7.62 5.07
N LYS A 45 -9.08 7.03 5.59
CA LYS A 45 -10.39 7.69 5.67
C LYS A 45 -10.83 7.73 7.13
N GLY A 46 -10.39 8.74 7.90
CA GLY A 46 -10.66 8.78 9.34
C GLY A 46 -10.70 10.19 9.93
N ASN A 47 -11.58 10.38 10.92
CA ASN A 47 -11.68 11.61 11.72
C ASN A 47 -10.33 11.97 12.36
N ARG A 48 -10.01 13.26 12.38
CA ARG A 48 -8.78 13.92 12.87
C ARG A 48 -8.24 13.43 14.24
N GLN A 49 -9.05 12.74 15.03
CA GLN A 49 -8.69 12.18 16.34
C GLN A 49 -7.89 10.86 16.29
N LYS A 50 -7.94 10.10 15.19
CA LYS A 50 -7.19 8.82 15.03
C LYS A 50 -6.16 8.87 13.90
N GLU A 51 -5.88 10.07 13.40
CA GLU A 51 -5.01 10.30 12.26
C GLU A 51 -3.59 9.76 12.52
N ASP A 52 -3.07 9.95 13.73
CA ASP A 52 -1.74 9.48 14.16
C ASP A 52 -1.62 7.95 14.12
N VAL A 53 -2.61 7.25 14.67
CA VAL A 53 -2.68 5.78 14.67
C VAL A 53 -2.83 5.23 13.25
N LEU A 54 -3.59 5.93 12.41
CA LEU A 54 -3.79 5.55 11.01
C LEU A 54 -2.52 5.78 10.19
N TRP A 55 -1.84 6.90 10.36
CA TRP A 55 -0.54 7.15 9.72
C TRP A 55 0.51 6.14 10.17
N GLY A 56 0.54 5.77 11.45
CA GLY A 56 1.42 4.69 11.94
C GLY A 56 1.11 3.34 11.27
N LYS A 57 -0.16 3.01 11.04
CA LYS A 57 -0.54 1.81 10.26
C LYS A 57 -0.11 1.93 8.79
N VAL A 58 -0.31 3.08 8.16
CA VAL A 58 0.15 3.31 6.78
C VAL A 58 1.65 3.12 6.69
N ASP A 59 2.42 3.74 7.58
CA ASP A 59 3.87 3.64 7.56
C ASP A 59 4.33 2.20 7.80
N LYS A 60 3.63 1.45 8.64
CA LYS A 60 3.86 0.02 8.84
C LYS A 60 3.60 -0.78 7.56
N ILE A 61 2.49 -0.52 6.87
CA ILE A 61 2.16 -1.16 5.58
C ILE A 61 3.19 -0.81 4.52
N ILE A 62 3.62 0.45 4.44
CA ILE A 62 4.66 0.88 3.49
C ILE A 62 5.99 0.20 3.79
N ASN A 63 6.38 0.08 5.06
CA ASN A 63 7.60 -0.63 5.44
C ASN A 63 7.49 -2.13 5.11
N ASP A 64 6.37 -2.78 5.39
CA ASP A 64 6.13 -4.18 5.02
C ASP A 64 6.26 -4.38 3.50
N ILE A 65 5.63 -3.50 2.72
CA ILE A 65 5.73 -3.53 1.25
C ILE A 65 7.17 -3.31 0.79
N LYS A 66 7.94 -2.40 1.41
CA LYS A 66 9.35 -2.16 1.08
C LYS A 66 10.26 -3.32 1.49
N ASP A 67 9.97 -3.99 2.59
CA ASP A 67 10.72 -5.16 3.05
C ASP A 67 10.50 -6.35 2.09
N ILE A 68 9.25 -6.57 1.69
CA ILE A 68 8.89 -7.61 0.73
C ILE A 68 9.38 -7.26 -0.68
N TYR A 69 9.25 -5.99 -1.06
CA TYR A 69 9.56 -5.46 -2.38
C TYR A 69 10.53 -4.28 -2.23
N PRO A 70 11.85 -4.52 -2.15
CA PRO A 70 12.85 -3.46 -2.05
C PRO A 70 12.87 -2.54 -3.29
N GLN A 71 12.32 -3.01 -4.41
CA GLN A 71 12.05 -2.23 -5.62
C GLN A 71 10.82 -1.30 -5.53
N ALA A 72 10.06 -1.33 -4.44
CA ALA A 72 8.92 -0.44 -4.23
C ALA A 72 9.41 1.00 -4.02
N THR A 73 9.00 1.89 -4.91
CA THR A 73 9.32 3.32 -4.88
C THR A 73 8.07 4.12 -4.49
N GLU A 74 8.17 5.02 -3.52
CA GLU A 74 7.07 5.94 -3.23
C GLU A 74 6.96 6.96 -4.38
N VAL A 75 5.78 7.01 -5.01
CA VAL A 75 5.44 7.98 -6.06
C VAL A 75 4.48 9.01 -5.47
N LYS A 76 4.80 10.29 -5.70
CA LYS A 76 4.11 11.45 -5.12
C LYS A 76 2.97 11.94 -6.00
#